data_AF-A0A1V6RNL5-F1
#
_entry.id   AF-A0A1V6RNL5-F1
#
_cell.length_a   1.000
_cell.length_b   1.000
_cell.length_c   1.000
_cell.angle_alpha   90.00
_cell.angle_beta   90.00
_cell.angle_gamma   90.00
#
_symmetry.space_group_name_H-M   'P 1'
#
loop_
_entity.id
_entity.type
_entity.pdbx_description
1 polymer ?
#
loop_
_entity_poly.entity_id
_entity_poly.type
_entity_poly.pdbx_seq_one_letter_code
_entity_poly.pdbx_strand_id
1 'polypeptide(L)'
;MASSAEYITSGDSDEGLLDDSSHDDIAETSEEETETRHACTSCTEEYPLSDIFQTECAHSYCRECILHLFENSLTNESLYPPRCCHQPIRASTAVEDMIGIEMTKRFKERKIEISDSERTYCSDKTCSRYIPPHNIRRGVGICQFCTARTCTGCKKQGHRGDCNDGANKNSIPRDDEEANDALLEKLAKRKNWKRCPNCSRMIERVSGCKHIR
;
A
#
# COMPACT_ATOMS: atom_id res chain seq x y z
N MET A 1 -48.31 14.49 68.11
CA MET A 1 -46.88 14.67 68.42
C MET A 1 -46.40 15.73 67.44
N ALA A 2 -46.49 17.04 67.71
CA ALA A 2 -46.37 17.77 68.98
C ALA A 2 -44.97 17.61 69.60
N SER A 3 -44.23 18.68 69.95
CA SER A 3 -44.59 20.11 69.98
C SER A 3 -43.36 21.04 69.94
N SER A 4 -43.65 22.35 69.80
CA SER A 4 -42.88 23.50 70.32
C SER A 4 -41.85 24.18 69.41
N ALA A 5 -42.00 25.50 69.31
CA ALA A 5 -41.13 26.47 68.64
C ALA A 5 -41.13 27.78 69.45
N GLU A 6 -40.04 28.56 69.38
CA GLU A 6 -39.80 29.93 69.89
C GLU A 6 -38.65 30.52 69.06
N TYR A 7 -38.44 31.82 68.78
CA TYR A 7 -39.13 33.11 69.01
C TYR A 7 -38.77 33.99 67.76
N ILE A 8 -39.50 34.99 67.23
CA ILE A 8 -40.11 36.24 67.78
C ILE A 8 -39.03 37.21 68.32
N THR A 9 -38.86 38.47 67.89
CA THR A 9 -39.42 39.29 66.77
C THR A 9 -38.56 40.54 66.47
N SER A 10 -38.77 41.15 65.29
CA SER A 10 -38.81 42.61 64.97
C SER A 10 -37.57 43.53 65.12
N GLY A 11 -37.33 44.34 64.09
CA GLY A 11 -36.50 45.55 64.13
C GLY A 11 -36.31 46.23 62.76
N ASP A 12 -37.20 47.16 62.38
CA ASP A 12 -36.94 48.21 61.37
C ASP A 12 -35.84 49.18 61.88
N SER A 13 -35.12 49.97 61.06
CA SER A 13 -35.26 50.35 59.64
C SER A 13 -33.92 50.13 58.88
N ASP A 14 -33.39 50.85 57.87
CA ASP A 14 -33.65 52.16 57.22
C ASP A 14 -33.03 52.23 55.78
N GLU A 15 -32.95 53.42 55.16
CA GLU A 15 -32.50 53.64 53.77
C GLU A 15 -30.99 53.44 53.48
N GLY A 16 -30.67 53.14 52.20
CA GLY A 16 -29.30 53.03 51.70
C GLY A 16 -29.19 52.68 50.20
N LEU A 17 -29.60 53.58 49.31
CA LEU A 17 -29.38 53.43 47.86
C LEU A 17 -27.89 53.50 47.51
N LEU A 18 -27.41 52.59 46.63
CA LEU A 18 -26.62 52.95 45.45
C LEU A 18 -26.55 51.78 44.46
N ASP A 19 -26.55 52.12 43.17
CA ASP A 19 -26.34 51.25 42.02
C ASP A 19 -24.88 51.34 41.58
N ASP A 20 -24.25 50.20 41.31
CA ASP A 20 -23.10 50.09 40.40
C ASP A 20 -23.05 48.66 39.83
N SER A 21 -23.42 48.53 38.55
CA SER A 21 -23.40 47.24 37.84
C SER A 21 -22.02 46.98 37.22
N SER A 22 -21.08 46.52 38.04
CA SER A 22 -19.77 46.07 37.59
C SER A 22 -19.90 44.86 36.65
N HIS A 23 -20.03 45.14 35.35
CA HIS A 23 -19.87 44.16 34.30
C HIS A 23 -18.38 43.81 34.23
N ASP A 24 -18.01 42.66 34.81
CA ASP A 24 -16.74 42.01 34.49
C ASP A 24 -16.81 41.50 33.05
N ASP A 25 -16.61 42.40 32.08
CA ASP A 25 -16.35 42.09 30.68
C ASP A 25 -14.99 41.38 30.58
N ILE A 26 -14.97 40.11 31.02
CA ILE A 26 -13.94 39.16 30.68
C ILE A 26 -14.07 38.95 29.17
N ALA A 27 -13.33 39.77 28.42
CA ALA A 27 -13.09 39.58 27.01
C ALA A 27 -12.27 38.29 26.84
N GLU A 28 -12.97 37.17 26.88
CA GLU A 28 -12.46 35.82 26.61
C GLU A 28 -12.11 35.77 25.12
N THR A 29 -10.92 36.30 24.81
CA THR A 29 -10.36 36.27 23.46
C THR A 29 -10.10 34.81 23.11
N SER A 30 -11.09 34.19 22.47
CA SER A 30 -10.98 32.87 21.87
C SER A 30 -9.86 32.92 20.84
N GLU A 31 -8.67 32.45 21.25
CA GLU A 31 -7.55 32.18 20.36
C GLU A 31 -7.95 30.99 19.48
N GLU A 32 -8.71 31.28 18.41
CA GLU A 32 -8.94 30.34 17.32
C GLU A 32 -7.59 30.08 16.64
N GLU A 33 -6.85 29.10 17.16
CA GLU A 33 -5.68 28.52 16.51
C GLU A 33 -6.11 27.94 15.16
N THR A 34 -6.09 28.78 14.12
CA THR A 34 -6.48 28.42 12.76
C THR A 34 -5.57 27.32 12.22
N GLU A 35 -6.00 26.07 12.41
CA GLU A 35 -5.23 24.87 12.10
C GLU A 35 -4.72 24.92 10.65
N THR A 36 -3.38 25.01 10.48
CA THR A 36 -2.78 25.31 9.18
C THR A 36 -3.06 24.20 8.17
N ARG A 37 -3.91 24.47 7.19
CA ARG A 37 -4.32 23.52 6.15
C ARG A 37 -3.36 23.54 4.97
N HIS A 38 -3.27 22.42 4.26
CA HIS A 38 -2.51 22.27 3.01
C HIS A 38 -3.33 21.51 1.97
N ALA A 39 -3.22 21.89 0.70
CA ALA A 39 -3.91 21.21 -0.39
C ALA A 39 -3.22 19.88 -0.79
N CYS A 40 -4.02 18.85 -1.07
CA CYS A 40 -3.57 17.57 -1.59
C CYS A 40 -3.28 17.65 -3.10
N THR A 41 -2.09 17.19 -3.51
CA THR A 41 -1.62 17.20 -4.91
C THR A 41 -2.48 16.35 -5.86
N SER A 42 -3.28 15.42 -5.33
CA SER A 42 -4.09 14.49 -6.14
C SER A 42 -5.59 14.79 -6.17
N CYS A 43 -6.21 15.19 -5.06
CA CYS A 43 -7.64 15.54 -5.02
C CYS A 43 -7.91 17.05 -4.93
N THR A 44 -6.87 17.90 -4.76
CA THR A 44 -6.94 19.37 -4.60
C THR A 44 -7.69 19.90 -3.37
N GLU A 45 -8.30 19.03 -2.57
CA GLU A 45 -8.91 19.37 -1.27
C GLU A 45 -7.86 19.71 -0.21
N GLU A 46 -8.26 20.49 0.80
CA GLU A 46 -7.40 20.93 1.90
C GLU A 46 -7.55 20.07 3.16
N TYR A 47 -6.42 19.68 3.75
CA TYR A 47 -6.32 18.84 4.93
C TYR A 47 -5.43 19.50 5.99
N PRO A 48 -5.65 19.24 7.29
CA PRO A 48 -4.74 19.68 8.34
C PRO A 48 -3.38 18.98 8.24
N LEU A 49 -2.34 19.56 8.85
CA LEU A 49 -0.98 18.99 8.87
C LEU A 49 -0.92 17.57 9.46
N SER A 50 -1.87 17.21 10.32
CA SER A 50 -2.00 15.89 10.97
C SER A 50 -2.39 14.75 10.02
N ASP A 51 -3.09 15.05 8.92
CA ASP A 51 -3.60 14.07 7.93
C ASP A 51 -3.00 14.22 6.53
N ILE A 52 -1.94 15.03 6.39
CA ILE A 52 -1.22 15.25 5.13
C ILE A 52 0.25 14.82 5.22
N PHE A 53 0.71 14.05 4.23
CA PHE A 53 2.10 13.63 4.10
C PHE A 53 2.81 14.41 3.01
N GLN A 54 3.87 15.14 3.37
CA GLN A 54 4.77 15.80 2.42
C GLN A 54 5.90 14.87 1.99
N THR A 55 6.07 14.74 0.68
CA THR A 55 7.11 13.92 0.04
C THR A 55 8.42 14.68 -0.18
N GLU A 56 9.53 13.98 -0.46
CA GLU A 56 10.85 14.59 -0.73
C GLU A 56 10.87 15.53 -1.94
N CYS A 57 9.87 15.44 -2.83
CA CYS A 57 9.65 16.36 -3.96
C CYS A 57 8.82 17.61 -3.57
N ALA A 58 8.62 17.86 -2.27
CA ALA A 58 7.79 18.90 -1.64
C ALA A 58 6.26 18.82 -1.88
N HIS A 59 5.76 17.88 -2.70
CA HIS A 59 4.32 17.68 -2.89
C HIS A 59 3.66 17.00 -1.69
N SER A 60 2.45 17.45 -1.34
CA SER A 60 1.68 16.95 -0.21
C SER A 60 0.51 16.07 -0.66
N TYR A 61 0.23 15.00 0.07
CA TYR A 61 -0.86 14.05 -0.22
C TYR A 61 -1.67 13.77 1.04
N CYS A 62 -3.00 13.78 0.93
CA CYS A 62 -3.87 13.28 2.00
C CYS A 62 -3.77 11.75 2.13
N ARG A 63 -4.19 11.24 3.29
CA ARG A 63 -4.20 9.80 3.63
C ARG A 63 -4.74 8.90 2.52
N GLU A 64 -5.89 9.22 1.94
CA GLU A 64 -6.51 8.40 0.87
C GLU A 64 -5.70 8.41 -0.43
N CYS A 65 -5.19 9.58 -0.83
CA CYS A 65 -4.42 9.70 -2.06
C CYS A 65 -3.05 9.00 -1.97
N ILE A 66 -2.38 9.05 -0.82
CA ILE A 66 -1.13 8.30 -0.62
C ILE A 66 -1.39 6.79 -0.52
N LEU A 67 -2.50 6.37 0.11
CA LEU A 67 -2.95 4.97 0.13
C LEU A 67 -3.16 4.43 -1.29
N HIS A 68 -3.96 5.10 -2.12
CA HIS A 68 -4.19 4.70 -3.51
C HIS A 68 -2.88 4.65 -4.32
N LEU A 69 -1.93 5.55 -4.08
CA LEU A 69 -0.62 5.52 -4.76
C LEU A 69 0.20 4.28 -4.38
N PHE A 70 0.15 3.86 -3.11
CA PHE A 70 0.74 2.61 -2.65
C PHE A 70 0.03 1.39 -3.23
N GLU A 71 -1.31 1.33 -3.20
CA GLU A 71 -2.09 0.21 -3.75
C GLU A 71 -1.83 -0.05 -5.23
N ASN A 72 -1.81 1.03 -6.03
CA ASN A 72 -1.48 0.95 -7.46
C ASN A 72 -0.05 0.43 -7.72
N SER A 73 0.89 0.68 -6.81
CA SER A 73 2.24 0.10 -6.88
C SER A 73 2.26 -1.40 -6.55
N LEU A 74 1.32 -1.89 -5.73
CA LEU A 74 1.21 -3.32 -5.42
C LEU A 74 0.59 -4.08 -6.60
N THR A 75 -0.50 -3.56 -7.18
CA THR A 75 -1.22 -4.21 -8.29
C THR A 75 -0.42 -4.20 -9.59
N ASN A 76 0.30 -3.12 -9.90
CA ASN A 76 1.05 -2.97 -11.14
C ASN A 76 2.56 -2.84 -10.88
N GLU A 77 3.32 -3.89 -11.26
CA GLU A 77 4.78 -3.94 -11.09
C GLU A 77 5.53 -2.78 -11.77
N SER A 78 4.97 -2.18 -12.84
CA SER A 78 5.57 -1.00 -13.48
C SER A 78 5.41 0.30 -12.65
N LEU A 79 4.44 0.34 -11.73
CA LEU A 79 4.23 1.43 -10.78
C LEU A 79 4.96 1.22 -9.44
N TYR A 80 5.67 0.10 -9.28
CA TYR A 80 6.53 -0.16 -8.12
C TYR A 80 7.93 0.45 -8.31
N PRO A 81 8.58 0.96 -7.24
CA PRO A 81 7.96 1.50 -6.02
C PRO A 81 7.10 2.74 -6.35
N PRO A 82 6.17 3.17 -5.48
CA PRO A 82 5.36 4.37 -5.67
C PRO A 82 6.26 5.62 -5.78
N ARG A 83 5.85 6.62 -6.57
CA ARG A 83 6.69 7.76 -6.96
C ARG A 83 5.93 9.09 -6.96
N CYS A 84 6.56 10.14 -6.43
CA CYS A 84 6.26 11.54 -6.78
C CYS A 84 7.33 12.02 -7.78
N CYS A 85 6.98 12.76 -8.84
CA CYS A 85 7.96 13.40 -9.73
C CYS A 85 9.11 12.47 -10.20
N HIS A 86 8.78 11.20 -10.47
CA HIS A 86 9.70 10.09 -10.77
C HIS A 86 10.65 9.65 -9.62
N GLN A 87 10.69 10.34 -8.50
CA GLN A 87 11.43 9.94 -7.29
C GLN A 87 10.63 8.93 -6.46
N PRO A 88 11.22 7.79 -6.02
CA PRO A 88 10.57 6.83 -5.14
C PRO A 88 10.18 7.43 -3.78
N ILE A 89 8.92 7.25 -3.38
CA ILE A 89 8.48 7.59 -2.03
C ILE A 89 9.07 6.55 -1.08
N ARG A 90 9.82 7.01 -0.08
CA ARG A 90 10.47 6.14 0.91
C ARG A 90 9.43 5.67 1.94
N ALA A 91 9.50 4.40 2.34
CA ALA A 91 8.81 3.91 3.52
C ALA A 91 9.56 4.39 4.77
N SER A 92 9.26 5.62 5.19
CA SER A 92 9.61 6.16 6.51
C SER A 92 8.45 5.93 7.49
N THR A 93 8.69 6.02 8.80
CA THR A 93 7.67 5.80 9.83
C THR A 93 6.40 6.62 9.58
N ALA A 94 6.54 7.92 9.25
CA ALA A 94 5.40 8.79 8.94
C ALA A 94 4.55 8.32 7.74
N VAL A 95 5.16 7.66 6.73
CA VAL A 95 4.41 7.04 5.63
C VAL A 95 3.72 5.77 6.12
N GLU A 96 4.42 4.94 6.89
CA GLU A 96 3.90 3.68 7.42
C GLU A 96 2.73 3.88 8.39
N ASP A 97 2.76 4.95 9.19
CA ASP A 97 1.68 5.40 10.07
C ASP A 97 0.49 5.98 9.27
N MET A 98 0.75 6.65 8.14
CA MET A 98 -0.33 7.19 7.30
C MET A 98 -1.07 6.10 6.51
N ILE A 99 -0.33 5.17 5.88
CA ILE A 99 -0.92 4.03 5.13
C ILE A 99 -1.34 2.86 6.04
N GLY A 100 -0.94 2.88 7.31
CA GLY A 100 -1.27 1.87 8.30
C GLY A 100 -0.51 0.54 8.16
N ILE A 101 -0.63 -0.27 9.20
CA ILE A 101 0.18 -1.49 9.41
C ILE A 101 0.00 -2.52 8.29
N GLU A 102 -1.24 -2.77 7.83
CA GLU A 102 -1.49 -3.81 6.81
C GLU A 102 -1.00 -3.39 5.42
N MET A 103 -1.15 -2.11 5.01
CA MET A 103 -0.60 -1.64 3.74
C MET A 103 0.94 -1.65 3.78
N THR A 104 1.51 -1.19 4.89
CA THR A 104 2.95 -1.25 5.19
C THR A 104 3.49 -2.68 5.08
N LYS A 105 2.80 -3.66 5.67
CA LYS A 105 3.16 -5.08 5.59
C LYS A 105 3.09 -5.60 4.15
N ARG A 106 1.98 -5.36 3.44
CA ARG A 106 1.82 -5.77 2.03
C ARG A 106 2.88 -5.14 1.12
N PHE A 107 3.27 -3.89 1.37
CA PHE A 107 4.36 -3.21 0.66
C PHE A 107 5.74 -3.84 0.94
N LYS A 108 6.02 -4.22 2.20
CA LYS A 108 7.25 -4.93 2.60
C LYS A 108 7.31 -6.35 2.01
N GLU A 109 6.21 -7.08 2.01
CA GLU A 109 6.09 -8.39 1.34
C GLU A 109 6.31 -8.28 -0.18
N ARG A 110 5.67 -7.29 -0.84
CA ARG A 110 5.84 -7.01 -2.27
C ARG A 110 7.28 -6.62 -2.64
N LYS A 111 7.99 -5.91 -1.75
CA LYS A 111 9.42 -5.61 -1.93
C LYS A 111 10.27 -6.87 -2.03
N ILE A 112 10.00 -7.86 -1.16
CA ILE A 112 10.70 -9.15 -1.14
C ILE A 112 10.37 -9.95 -2.40
N GLU A 113 9.11 -9.98 -2.83
CA GLU A 113 8.69 -10.65 -4.06
C GLU A 113 9.38 -10.05 -5.30
N ILE A 114 9.36 -8.73 -5.46
CA ILE A 114 9.93 -8.07 -6.65
C ILE A 114 11.44 -8.22 -6.71
N SER A 115 12.11 -8.29 -5.55
CA SER A 115 13.55 -8.48 -5.42
C SER A 115 14.02 -9.93 -5.59
N ASP A 116 13.11 -10.92 -5.55
CA ASP A 116 13.41 -12.32 -5.83
C ASP A 116 13.45 -12.55 -7.35
N SER A 117 14.52 -13.18 -7.84
CA SER A 117 14.68 -13.59 -9.24
C SER A 117 14.07 -14.96 -9.51
N GLU A 118 14.00 -15.83 -8.51
CA GLU A 118 13.59 -17.24 -8.61
C GLU A 118 12.13 -17.46 -8.17
N ARG A 119 11.33 -16.39 -8.20
CA ARG A 119 9.96 -16.29 -7.68
C ARG A 119 9.16 -17.57 -7.90
N THR A 120 8.60 -18.08 -6.81
CA THR A 120 7.71 -19.24 -6.87
C THR A 120 6.34 -18.84 -6.36
N TYR A 121 5.32 -19.05 -7.18
CA TYR A 121 3.92 -18.76 -6.87
C TYR A 121 3.18 -20.07 -6.62
N CYS A 122 2.12 -20.03 -5.81
CA CYS A 122 1.29 -21.19 -5.53
C CYS A 122 0.68 -21.77 -6.81
N SER A 123 0.91 -23.07 -7.05
CA SER A 123 0.42 -23.81 -8.23
C SER A 123 -1.10 -24.00 -8.28
N ASP A 124 -1.79 -23.82 -7.16
CA ASP A 124 -3.24 -23.63 -7.13
C ASP A 124 -3.59 -22.25 -7.70
N LYS A 125 -4.25 -22.27 -8.87
CA LYS A 125 -4.65 -21.07 -9.62
C LYS A 125 -5.58 -20.13 -8.83
N THR A 126 -6.40 -20.66 -7.92
CA THR A 126 -7.31 -19.84 -7.10
C THR A 126 -6.56 -19.09 -6.00
N CYS A 127 -5.45 -19.66 -5.53
CA CYS A 127 -4.55 -19.01 -4.57
C CYS A 127 -3.57 -18.06 -5.28
N SER A 128 -2.74 -18.59 -6.20
CA SER A 128 -1.69 -17.89 -6.96
C SER A 128 -0.70 -17.02 -6.14
N ARG A 129 -0.71 -17.08 -4.81
CA ARG A 129 0.12 -16.24 -3.92
C ARG A 129 1.60 -16.59 -4.04
N TYR A 130 2.46 -15.59 -3.92
CA TYR A 130 3.92 -15.77 -3.80
C TYR A 130 4.27 -16.64 -2.58
N ILE A 131 5.27 -17.51 -2.76
CA ILE A 131 5.83 -18.37 -1.72
C ILE A 131 7.26 -17.88 -1.42
N PRO A 132 7.48 -17.16 -0.30
CA PRO A 132 8.80 -16.66 0.07
C PRO A 132 9.87 -17.76 0.20
N PRO A 133 11.17 -17.48 -0.07
CA PRO A 133 12.24 -18.47 -0.04
C PRO A 133 12.36 -19.29 1.26
N HIS A 134 12.01 -18.72 2.42
CA HIS A 134 12.02 -19.44 3.70
C HIS A 134 10.96 -20.56 3.80
N ASN A 135 9.94 -20.54 2.93
CA ASN A 135 8.91 -21.58 2.79
C ASN A 135 9.26 -22.61 1.69
N ILE A 136 10.46 -22.53 1.12
CA ILE A 136 10.98 -23.46 0.10
C ILE A 136 11.95 -24.44 0.76
N ARG A 137 11.73 -25.75 0.58
CA ARG A 137 12.64 -26.81 1.06
C ARG A 137 12.82 -27.88 -0.01
N ARG A 138 14.07 -28.22 -0.33
CA ARG A 138 14.45 -29.26 -1.32
C ARG A 138 13.70 -29.12 -2.67
N GLY A 139 13.66 -27.91 -3.23
CA GLY A 139 12.99 -27.64 -4.51
C GLY A 139 11.45 -27.65 -4.47
N VAL A 140 10.84 -27.64 -3.28
CA VAL A 140 9.39 -27.57 -3.11
C VAL A 140 9.02 -26.41 -2.17
N GLY A 141 8.26 -25.45 -2.69
CA GLY A 141 7.58 -24.42 -1.90
C GLY A 141 6.29 -24.94 -1.28
N ILE A 142 5.96 -24.45 -0.09
CA ILE A 142 4.68 -24.71 0.60
C ILE A 142 3.95 -23.38 0.77
N CYS A 143 2.73 -23.27 0.23
CA CYS A 143 1.89 -22.10 0.40
C CYS A 143 1.31 -22.06 1.82
N GLN A 144 1.62 -21.01 2.59
CA GLN A 144 1.12 -20.87 3.97
C GLN A 144 -0.39 -20.56 4.06
N PHE A 145 -1.06 -20.25 2.94
CA PHE A 145 -2.49 -19.90 2.91
C PHE A 145 -3.41 -21.08 2.59
N CYS A 146 -3.04 -21.94 1.63
CA CYS A 146 -3.84 -23.11 1.24
C CYS A 146 -3.13 -24.46 1.43
N THR A 147 -1.93 -24.47 2.04
CA THR A 147 -1.04 -25.64 2.24
C THR A 147 -0.56 -26.34 0.96
N ALA A 148 -1.00 -25.91 -0.22
CA ALA A 148 -0.60 -26.48 -1.50
C ALA A 148 0.92 -26.42 -1.69
N ARG A 149 1.45 -27.49 -2.31
CA ARG A 149 2.88 -27.68 -2.56
C ARG A 149 3.18 -27.36 -4.02
N THR A 150 4.27 -26.66 -4.28
CA THR A 150 4.68 -26.26 -5.63
C THR A 150 6.14 -26.63 -5.86
N CYS A 151 6.45 -27.29 -6.99
CA CYS A 151 7.83 -27.53 -7.40
C CYS A 151 8.46 -26.21 -7.90
N THR A 152 9.63 -25.83 -7.38
CA THR A 152 10.29 -24.58 -7.78
C THR A 152 10.89 -24.64 -9.18
N GLY A 153 11.22 -25.84 -9.68
CA GLY A 153 11.76 -26.04 -11.04
C GLY A 153 10.67 -25.86 -12.10
N CYS A 154 9.67 -26.74 -12.13
CA CYS A 154 8.62 -26.68 -13.15
C CYS A 154 7.45 -25.72 -12.84
N LYS A 155 7.45 -25.07 -11.66
CA LYS A 155 6.41 -24.15 -11.15
C LYS A 155 4.98 -24.76 -11.10
N LYS A 156 4.85 -26.10 -11.22
CA LYS A 156 3.60 -26.87 -11.12
C LYS A 156 3.41 -27.44 -9.70
N GLN A 157 2.29 -28.15 -9.48
CA GLN A 157 2.03 -28.91 -8.27
C GLN A 157 3.22 -29.78 -7.86
N GLY A 158 3.60 -29.74 -6.58
CA GLY A 158 4.77 -30.42 -6.04
C GLY A 158 4.65 -31.95 -6.14
N HIS A 159 5.60 -32.57 -6.83
CA HIS A 159 5.64 -34.00 -7.15
C HIS A 159 6.84 -34.70 -6.48
N ARG A 160 7.01 -35.99 -6.75
CA ARG A 160 8.27 -36.74 -6.60
C ARG A 160 8.76 -37.11 -8.02
N GLY A 161 9.99 -37.61 -8.14
CA GLY A 161 10.59 -37.84 -9.47
C GLY A 161 10.94 -36.53 -10.17
N ASP A 162 11.29 -36.62 -11.45
CA ASP A 162 11.78 -35.49 -12.23
C ASP A 162 10.63 -34.58 -12.70
N CYS A 163 10.97 -33.33 -13.05
CA CYS A 163 10.00 -32.35 -13.54
C CYS A 163 9.29 -32.77 -14.85
N ASN A 164 9.80 -33.80 -15.54
CA ASN A 164 9.18 -34.40 -16.71
C ASN A 164 8.02 -35.35 -16.35
N ASP A 165 8.07 -36.02 -15.19
CA ASP A 165 7.12 -37.08 -14.81
C ASP A 165 5.72 -36.53 -14.49
N GLY A 166 5.67 -35.28 -14.02
CA GLY A 166 4.42 -34.55 -13.73
C GLY A 166 3.71 -33.97 -14.96
N ALA A 167 4.19 -34.24 -16.17
CA ALA A 167 3.49 -33.87 -17.40
C ALA A 167 2.32 -34.85 -17.65
N ASN A 168 1.09 -34.36 -17.50
CA ASN A 168 -0.12 -35.04 -17.94
C ASN A 168 0.06 -35.52 -19.40
N LYS A 169 -0.15 -36.81 -19.66
CA LYS A 169 -0.02 -37.42 -21.00
C LYS A 169 -1.10 -36.98 -21.99
N ASN A 170 -2.10 -36.21 -21.55
CA ASN A 170 -2.98 -35.40 -22.40
C ASN A 170 -2.38 -34.00 -22.69
N SER A 171 -1.05 -33.87 -22.70
CA SER A 171 -0.42 -32.79 -23.44
C SER A 171 -0.80 -32.92 -24.91
N ILE A 172 -1.33 -31.84 -25.49
CA ILE A 172 -1.15 -31.51 -26.91
C ILE A 172 0.31 -31.89 -27.26
N PRO A 173 0.57 -32.58 -28.38
CA PRO A 173 1.89 -33.14 -28.66
C PRO A 173 2.98 -32.08 -28.48
N ARG A 174 4.17 -32.54 -28.04
CA ARG A 174 5.36 -31.70 -27.97
C ARG A 174 5.85 -31.41 -29.39
N ASP A 175 5.07 -30.62 -30.12
CA ASP A 175 5.39 -30.08 -31.44
C ASP A 175 6.47 -29.02 -31.25
N ASP A 176 7.69 -29.52 -31.06
CA ASP A 176 8.97 -28.85 -31.06
C ASP A 176 9.02 -27.55 -30.22
N GLU A 177 9.59 -27.67 -29.02
CA GLU A 177 9.92 -26.53 -28.15
C GLU A 177 10.82 -25.53 -28.92
N GLU A 178 11.72 -26.06 -29.77
CA GLU A 178 12.55 -25.30 -30.72
C GLU A 178 11.75 -24.65 -31.87
N ALA A 179 10.65 -25.24 -32.35
CA ALA A 179 9.79 -24.59 -33.34
C ALA A 179 8.93 -23.48 -32.71
N ASN A 180 8.52 -23.65 -31.46
CA ASN A 180 7.84 -22.61 -30.68
C ASN A 180 8.78 -21.43 -30.38
N ASP A 181 10.02 -21.68 -29.97
CA ASP A 181 11.02 -20.62 -29.79
C ASP A 181 11.40 -19.97 -31.12
N ALA A 182 11.54 -20.74 -32.21
CA ALA A 182 11.73 -20.18 -33.56
C ALA A 182 10.53 -19.36 -34.05
N LEU A 183 9.29 -19.73 -33.67
CA LEU A 183 8.08 -18.96 -33.98
C LEU A 183 8.01 -17.67 -33.16
N LEU A 184 8.35 -17.72 -31.87
CA LEU A 184 8.49 -16.56 -30.99
C LEU A 184 9.57 -15.61 -31.50
N GLU A 185 10.71 -16.12 -31.97
CA GLU A 185 11.79 -15.30 -32.51
C GLU A 185 11.41 -14.69 -33.88
N LYS A 186 10.73 -15.44 -34.76
CA LYS A 186 10.13 -14.92 -36.01
C LYS A 186 9.05 -13.86 -35.74
N LEU A 187 8.27 -13.99 -34.66
CA LEU A 187 7.31 -12.98 -34.22
C LEU A 187 8.03 -11.73 -33.69
N ALA A 188 9.01 -11.90 -32.81
CA ALA A 188 9.80 -10.81 -32.25
C ALA A 188 10.53 -10.01 -33.34
N LYS A 189 11.15 -10.68 -34.32
CA LYS A 189 11.79 -10.06 -35.49
C LYS A 189 10.79 -9.26 -36.32
N ARG A 190 9.58 -9.79 -36.59
CA ARG A 190 8.51 -9.05 -37.31
C ARG A 190 7.95 -7.86 -36.53
N LYS A 191 7.89 -7.94 -35.20
CA LYS A 191 7.32 -6.91 -34.32
C LYS A 191 8.35 -5.94 -33.72
N ASN A 192 9.64 -6.11 -34.03
CA ASN A 192 10.76 -5.39 -33.40
C ASN A 192 10.79 -5.52 -31.86
N TRP A 193 10.29 -6.65 -31.32
CA TRP A 193 10.43 -6.97 -29.90
C TRP A 193 11.89 -7.32 -29.58
N LYS A 194 12.32 -7.00 -28.37
CA LYS A 194 13.66 -7.35 -27.85
C LYS A 194 13.53 -8.11 -26.55
N ARG A 195 14.56 -8.87 -26.16
CA ARG A 195 14.68 -9.37 -24.78
C ARG A 195 15.20 -8.25 -23.87
N CYS A 196 14.63 -8.12 -22.69
CA CYS A 196 15.13 -7.25 -21.61
C CYS A 196 16.51 -7.76 -21.15
N PRO A 197 17.54 -6.90 -20.99
CA PRO A 197 18.88 -7.35 -20.60
C PRO A 197 18.94 -7.90 -19.16
N ASN A 198 18.04 -7.44 -18.27
CA ASN A 198 18.03 -7.83 -16.86
C ASN A 198 17.24 -9.13 -16.61
N CYS A 199 16.11 -9.35 -17.30
CA CYS A 199 15.20 -10.48 -17.02
C CYS A 199 14.86 -11.36 -18.24
N SER A 200 15.53 -11.18 -19.38
CA SER A 200 15.37 -11.96 -20.63
C SER A 200 13.96 -12.04 -21.25
N ARG A 201 12.96 -11.39 -20.65
CA ARG A 201 11.56 -11.31 -21.11
C ARG A 201 11.45 -10.47 -22.38
N MET A 202 10.58 -10.86 -23.31
CA MET A 202 10.29 -10.07 -24.51
C MET A 202 9.56 -8.75 -24.14
N ILE A 203 9.96 -7.66 -24.78
CA ILE A 203 9.41 -6.31 -24.62
C ILE A 203 9.18 -5.64 -25.99
N GLU A 204 8.03 -4.98 -26.14
CA GLU A 204 7.66 -4.19 -27.33
C GLU A 204 8.01 -2.71 -27.11
N ARG A 205 8.51 -2.03 -28.15
CA ARG A 205 8.73 -0.57 -28.13
C ARG A 205 7.62 0.13 -28.92
N VAL A 206 6.57 0.54 -28.21
CA VAL A 206 5.40 1.23 -28.79
C VAL A 206 5.77 2.60 -29.37
N SER A 207 6.66 3.35 -28.71
CA SER A 207 7.18 4.64 -29.19
C SER A 207 8.54 4.99 -28.53
N GLY A 208 9.08 6.18 -28.80
CA GLY A 208 10.22 6.74 -28.05
C GLY A 208 11.62 6.37 -28.58
N CYS A 209 12.64 6.82 -27.83
CA CYS A 209 14.06 6.73 -28.20
C CYS A 209 14.59 5.27 -28.25
N LYS A 210 15.78 5.06 -28.83
CA LYS A 210 16.38 3.72 -29.03
C LYS A 210 17.03 3.12 -27.77
N HIS A 211 17.19 3.89 -26.70
CA HIS A 211 17.86 3.45 -25.47
C HIS A 211 16.89 2.69 -24.56
N ILE A 212 17.22 1.42 -24.30
CA ILE A 212 16.64 0.59 -23.24
C ILE A 212 17.76 0.38 -22.23
N ARG A 213 17.47 0.60 -20.94
CA ARG A 213 18.32 0.25 -19.80
C ARG A 213 17.59 -0.81 -18.99
#